data_AF-A0A182K793-F1
#
_entry.id   AF-A0A182K793-F1
#
_cell.length_a   1.000
_cell.length_b   1.000
_cell.length_c   1.000
_cell.angle_alpha   90.00
_cell.angle_beta   90.00
_cell.angle_gamma   90.00
#
_symmetry.space_group_name_H-M   'P 1'
#
loop_
_entity.id
_entity.type
_entity.pdbx_description
1 polymer ?
#
loop_
_entity_poly.entity_id
_entity_poly.type
_entity_poly.pdbx_seq_one_letter_code
_entity_poly.pdbx_strand_id
1 'polypeptide(L)'
;MRYGELVILGYNGFLPQGDRGRRRSKFVLYKRGESNGVKRSKHYIVQSPQSSQAILDAKQHSISYTLSRNQAVIVEYKEDPDTDMFQ
;
A
#
# COMPACT_ATOMS: atom_id res chain seq x y z
N MET A 1 2.92 2.79 20.50
CA MET A 1 1.49 2.47 20.66
C MET A 1 1.15 1.27 19.77
N ARG A 2 0.31 0.33 20.23
CA ARG A 2 -0.07 -0.86 19.43
C ARG A 2 -1.42 -0.62 18.76
N TYR A 3 -1.51 -0.86 17.46
CA TYR A 3 -2.79 -0.78 16.71
C TYR A 3 -3.56 -2.10 16.75
N GLY A 4 -2.88 -3.24 16.58
CA GLY A 4 -3.55 -4.52 16.49
C GLY A 4 -2.62 -5.66 16.09
N GLU A 5 -3.19 -6.78 15.66
CA GLU A 5 -2.45 -7.92 15.10
C GLU A 5 -3.19 -8.56 13.92
N LEU A 6 -2.43 -9.03 12.93
CA LEU A 6 -2.89 -9.87 11.83
C LEU A 6 -2.42 -11.30 12.11
N VAL A 7 -3.32 -12.27 11.99
CA VAL A 7 -3.03 -13.69 12.22
C VAL A 7 -3.40 -14.50 10.98
N ILE A 8 -2.51 -15.38 10.55
CA ILE A 8 -2.74 -16.26 9.41
C ILE A 8 -3.57 -17.47 9.87
N LEU A 9 -4.79 -17.58 9.33
CA LEU A 9 -5.66 -18.72 9.55
C LEU A 9 -5.26 -19.89 8.63
N GLY A 10 -5.45 -21.13 9.09
CA GLY A 10 -5.08 -22.36 8.37
C GLY A 10 -3.88 -23.11 8.97
N TYR A 11 -3.09 -22.44 9.80
CA TYR A 11 -1.99 -23.06 10.57
C TYR A 11 -2.27 -23.07 12.09
N ASN A 12 -3.50 -22.79 12.53
CA ASN A 12 -3.88 -22.65 13.95
C ASN A 12 -2.95 -21.72 14.77
N GLY A 13 -2.40 -20.69 14.13
CA GLY A 13 -1.47 -19.76 14.79
C GLY A 13 -0.04 -20.28 14.97
N PHE A 14 0.35 -21.38 14.31
CA PHE A 14 1.70 -21.95 14.39
C PHE A 14 2.19 -22.47 13.03
N LEU A 15 3.28 -21.89 12.51
CA LEU A 15 3.92 -22.41 11.31
C LEU A 15 4.78 -23.65 11.64
N PRO A 16 4.59 -24.81 10.98
CA PRO A 16 5.35 -26.03 11.28
C PRO A 16 6.87 -25.90 11.16
N GLN A 17 7.34 -24.99 10.29
CA GLN A 17 8.76 -24.70 10.09
C GLN A 17 9.27 -23.57 11.01
N GLY A 18 8.44 -23.12 11.94
CA GLY A 18 8.67 -21.97 12.81
C GLY A 18 8.51 -20.63 12.08
N ASP A 19 8.38 -19.57 12.88
CA ASP A 19 8.42 -18.21 12.37
C ASP A 19 9.89 -17.83 12.08
N ARG A 20 10.23 -17.55 10.81
CA ARG A 20 11.56 -17.04 10.40
C ARG A 20 11.46 -15.92 9.39
N GLY A 21 12.14 -14.81 9.69
CA GLY A 21 12.19 -13.66 8.79
C GLY A 21 10.79 -13.13 8.48
N ARG A 22 10.40 -13.17 7.20
CA ARG A 22 9.07 -12.74 6.71
C ARG A 22 8.00 -13.83 6.82
N ARG A 23 8.38 -15.08 7.06
CA ARG A 23 7.43 -16.19 7.22
C ARG A 23 6.99 -16.23 8.68
N ARG A 24 5.88 -15.58 8.97
CA ARG A 24 5.32 -15.50 10.32
C ARG A 24 3.84 -15.83 10.31
N SER A 25 3.39 -16.58 11.31
CA SER A 25 1.97 -16.86 11.57
C SER A 25 1.21 -15.63 12.08
N LYS A 26 1.92 -14.63 12.58
CA LYS A 26 1.38 -13.45 13.24
C LYS A 26 2.22 -12.19 12.97
N PHE A 27 1.53 -11.07 12.74
CA PHE A 27 2.11 -9.74 12.58
C PHE A 27 1.45 -8.77 13.54
N VAL A 28 2.23 -8.13 14.41
CA VAL A 28 1.73 -7.08 15.32
C VAL A 28 2.00 -5.72 14.70
N LEU A 29 0.96 -4.89 14.61
CA LEU A 29 1.02 -3.56 14.01
C LEU A 29 1.23 -2.53 15.12
N TYR A 30 2.33 -1.79 15.05
CA TYR A 30 2.69 -0.74 16.01
C TYR A 30 2.78 0.61 15.30
N LYS A 31 2.45 1.69 16.01
CA LYS A 31 2.69 3.06 15.56
C LYS A 31 4.16 3.25 15.20
N ARG A 32 4.42 3.81 14.02
CA ARG A 32 5.78 4.06 13.52
C ARG A 32 6.39 5.31 14.16
N GLY A 33 7.72 5.43 14.10
CA GLY A 33 8.43 6.63 14.52
C GLY A 33 8.18 7.81 13.58
N GLU A 34 8.06 7.52 12.29
CA GLU A 34 7.67 8.46 11.24
C GLU A 34 6.46 7.88 10.49
N SER A 35 5.44 8.72 10.30
CA SER A 35 4.22 8.37 9.55
C SER A 35 4.56 8.08 8.09
N ASN A 36 4.00 7.00 7.55
CA ASN A 36 4.15 6.63 6.14
C ASN A 36 2.80 6.42 5.44
N GLY A 37 1.73 6.92 6.05
CA GLY A 37 0.40 6.90 5.48
C GLY A 37 0.28 7.75 4.23
N VAL A 38 -0.71 7.45 3.41
CA VAL A 38 -1.02 8.22 2.20
C VAL A 38 -2.51 8.45 2.06
N LYS A 39 -2.89 9.64 1.58
CA LYS A 39 -4.29 10.04 1.36
C LYS A 39 -4.51 10.54 -0.07
N ARG A 40 -5.72 10.33 -0.57
CA ARG A 40 -6.12 10.77 -1.91
C ARG A 40 -5.96 12.29 -2.03
N SER A 41 -5.31 12.74 -3.10
CA SER A 41 -5.04 14.15 -3.37
C SER A 41 -5.71 14.64 -4.65
N LYS A 42 -5.32 14.08 -5.80
CA LYS A 42 -5.82 14.52 -7.12
C LYS A 42 -6.22 13.33 -7.97
N HIS A 43 -7.08 13.56 -8.95
CA HIS A 43 -7.31 12.58 -9.99
C HIS A 43 -7.53 13.26 -11.33
N TYR A 44 -7.13 12.59 -12.41
CA TYR A 44 -7.26 13.10 -13.77
C TYR A 44 -7.29 11.94 -14.77
N ILE A 45 -7.82 12.23 -15.95
CA ILE A 45 -7.90 11.29 -17.06
C ILE A 45 -6.66 11.48 -17.93
N VAL A 46 -5.97 10.38 -18.25
CA VAL A 46 -4.86 10.35 -19.19
C VAL A 46 -5.25 9.57 -20.44
N GLN A 47 -4.91 10.12 -21.62
CA GLN A 47 -5.15 9.45 -22.92
C GLN A 47 -3.96 8.57 -23.37
N SER A 48 -2.81 8.71 -22.72
CA SER A 48 -1.65 7.85 -22.94
C SER A 48 -1.15 7.36 -21.58
N PRO A 49 -1.68 6.23 -21.07
CA PRO A 49 -1.32 5.72 -19.75
C PRO A 49 0.18 5.39 -19.65
N GLN A 50 0.80 4.90 -20.73
CA GLN A 50 2.20 4.43 -20.72
C GLN A 50 3.23 5.54 -20.51
N SER A 51 2.89 6.79 -20.80
CA SER A 51 3.79 7.95 -20.71
C SER A 51 3.45 8.91 -19.56
N SER A 52 2.48 8.55 -18.72
CA SER A 52 2.02 9.40 -17.62
C SER A 52 3.09 9.50 -16.53
N GLN A 53 3.47 10.73 -16.16
CA GLN A 53 4.49 10.98 -15.11
C GLN A 53 4.14 10.34 -13.77
N ALA A 54 2.85 10.25 -13.41
CA ALA A 54 2.43 9.60 -12.16
C ALA A 54 2.56 8.06 -12.16
N ILE A 55 2.84 7.44 -13.31
CA ILE A 55 3.24 6.03 -13.39
C ILE A 55 4.78 5.91 -13.35
N LEU A 56 5.49 6.97 -13.71
CA LEU A 56 6.96 7.00 -13.79
C LEU A 56 7.63 7.50 -12.51
N ASP A 57 6.92 8.29 -11.70
CA ASP A 57 7.44 8.79 -10.42
C ASP A 57 7.27 7.76 -9.30
N ALA A 58 8.35 7.04 -9.00
CA ALA A 58 8.39 6.06 -7.92
C ALA A 58 8.26 6.67 -6.51
N LYS A 59 8.41 7.99 -6.35
CA LYS A 59 8.22 8.67 -5.07
C LYS A 59 6.76 9.03 -4.82
N GLN A 60 5.93 9.07 -5.86
CA GLN A 60 4.54 9.45 -5.74
C GLN A 60 3.64 8.21 -5.81
N HIS A 61 2.90 7.98 -4.72
CA HIS A 61 1.92 6.91 -4.69
C HIS A 61 0.75 7.24 -5.62
N SER A 62 0.38 6.31 -6.49
CA SER A 62 -0.74 6.47 -7.41
C SER A 62 -1.48 5.15 -7.62
N ILE A 63 -2.77 5.25 -7.95
CA ILE A 63 -3.58 4.14 -8.41
C ILE A 63 -4.08 4.49 -9.80
N SER A 64 -3.86 3.58 -10.76
CA SER A 64 -4.33 3.73 -12.14
C SER A 64 -5.54 2.84 -12.38
N TYR A 65 -6.66 3.45 -12.77
CA TYR A 65 -7.86 2.75 -13.22
C TYR A 65 -7.90 2.79 -14.74
N THR A 66 -7.56 1.68 -15.38
CA THR A 66 -7.58 1.55 -16.83
C THR A 66 -9.03 1.51 -17.33
N LEU A 67 -9.41 2.47 -18.18
CA LEU A 67 -10.72 2.52 -18.82
C LEU A 67 -10.68 1.89 -20.22
N SER A 68 -9.62 2.13 -20.99
CA SER A 68 -9.40 1.55 -22.31
C SER A 68 -7.90 1.47 -22.63
N ARG A 69 -7.53 0.91 -23.80
CA ARG A 69 -6.12 0.86 -24.24
C ARG A 69 -5.46 2.24 -24.27
N ASN A 70 -6.25 3.29 -24.52
CA ASN A 70 -5.79 4.66 -24.66
C ASN A 70 -6.40 5.56 -23.57
N GLN A 71 -6.88 5.02 -22.45
CA GLN A 71 -7.47 5.86 -21.42
C GLN A 71 -7.35 5.23 -20.04
N ALA A 72 -6.88 6.00 -19.07
CA ALA A 72 -6.90 5.63 -17.66
C ALA A 72 -7.26 6.84 -16.79
N VAL A 73 -7.83 6.57 -15.62
CA VAL A 73 -7.97 7.57 -14.55
C VAL A 73 -6.84 7.32 -13.56
N ILE A 74 -5.97 8.32 -13.40
CA ILE A 74 -4.93 8.28 -12.38
C ILE A 74 -5.45 8.96 -11.12
N VAL A 75 -5.28 8.31 -9.97
CA VAL A 75 -5.54 8.88 -8.65
C VAL A 75 -4.22 8.96 -7.90
N GLU A 76 -3.80 10.18 -7.58
CA GLU A 76 -2.59 10.45 -6.83
C GLU A 76 -2.88 10.49 -5.33
N TYR A 77 -1.93 9.95 -4.57
CA TYR A 77 -1.92 9.96 -3.12
C TYR A 77 -0.72 10.78 -2.62
N LYS A 78 -0.95 11.58 -1.60
CA LYS A 78 0.09 12.35 -0.90
C LYS A 78 0.30 11.79 0.50
N GLU A 79 1.44 12.12 1.08
CA GLU A 79 1.76 11.79 2.47
C GLU A 79 0.66 12.25 3.43
N ASP A 80 0.35 11.39 4.38
CA ASP A 80 -0.61 11.64 5.43
C ASP A 80 0.07 11.48 6.81
N PRO A 81 0.26 12.58 7.56
CA PRO A 81 1.03 12.54 8.81
C PRO A 81 0.31 11.81 9.95
N ASP A 82 -0.98 11.53 9.77
CA ASP A 82 -1.85 11.00 10.82
C ASP A 82 -2.02 9.48 10.74
N THR A 83 -1.54 8.83 9.67
CA THR A 83 -1.76 7.41 9.42
C THR A 83 -0.46 6.65 9.16
N ASP A 84 -0.48 5.35 9.52
CA ASP A 84 0.61 4.41 9.24
C ASP A 84 0.10 3.33 8.28
N MET A 85 0.86 3.08 7.21
CA MET A 85 0.57 2.06 6.21
C MET A 85 1.44 0.80 6.40
N PHE A 86 0.82 -0.36 6.24
CA PHE A 86 1.45 -1.70 6.29
C PHE A 86 1.01 -2.49 5.05
N GLN A 87 1.93 -3.19 4.40
CA GLN A 87 1.72 -3.97 3.18
C GLN A 87 2.42 -5.33 3.28
#